data_AF-A0A7Y8F7C5-F1
#
_entry.id   AF-A0A7Y8F7C5-F1
#
_cell.length_a   1.000
_cell.length_b   1.000
_cell.length_c   1.000
_cell.angle_alpha   90.00
_cell.angle_beta   90.00
_cell.angle_gamma   90.00
#
_symmetry.space_group_name_H-M   'P 1'
#
loop_
_entity.id
_entity.type
_entity.pdbx_description
1 polymer ?
#
loop_
_entity_poly.entity_id
_entity_poly.type
_entity_poly.pdbx_seq_one_letter_code
_entity_poly.pdbx_strand_id
1 'polypeptide(L)'
;MSLSLLHSPRALAALVLASLLSGCSIHGAYTDASAPDAAKLRFISNTSNTTLDIYDAQHCTGQNTGMLNNFLVVDTKRRADMLVPPPAKARGMLEVKLAPGKETMLAINTNGGSYICGKTFSFTPKAGEEYEVTFDMAGGRCSTLFQRLTQFNGKDVRIPQPVFDTGFPVCQGQSPIFAKPLPDTAQRTVLIDRILAENAQAITTLDPPKADSSMFSPEKIDELIAKRKASMGTVTLPEEYWTQYRQNLKLFHDEAAGRQARALGMFTDVYRLRLRSTNDIMLQQWLQPTDNAVRQMITASDEYMLRYYMNTNKSVALDILNHHIERMAQLDQRFDVCARFDDCWHY
;
A
#
# COMPACT_ATOMS: atom_id res chain seq x y z
N MET A 1 65.97 -2.78 -2.14
CA MET A 1 65.27 -2.55 -0.86
C MET A 1 63.82 -2.95 -1.01
N SER A 2 63.34 -3.67 -0.01
CA SER A 2 62.19 -4.56 0.09
C SER A 2 60.83 -4.06 -0.43
N LEU A 3 60.15 -4.96 -1.17
CA LEU A 3 58.69 -5.07 -1.21
C LEU A 3 58.19 -5.49 0.18
N SER A 4 57.41 -4.66 0.86
CA SER A 4 56.70 -5.01 2.09
C SER A 4 55.46 -4.13 2.26
N LEU A 5 54.40 -4.44 1.52
CA LEU A 5 53.04 -3.94 1.80
C LEU A 5 52.10 -5.13 1.82
N LEU A 6 52.19 -5.92 2.87
CA LEU A 6 51.22 -6.94 3.18
C LEU A 6 51.08 -7.05 4.71
N HIS A 7 49.83 -6.89 5.16
CA HIS A 7 49.29 -7.24 6.49
C HIS A 7 49.42 -6.21 7.62
N SER A 8 48.58 -5.16 7.58
CA SER A 8 48.05 -4.61 8.84
C SER A 8 46.82 -5.44 9.26
N PRO A 9 46.85 -6.18 10.38
CA PRO A 9 45.72 -6.99 10.84
C PRO A 9 44.47 -6.15 11.12
N ARG A 10 44.63 -4.84 11.36
CA ARG A 10 43.53 -3.88 11.50
C ARG A 10 42.80 -3.59 10.19
N ALA A 11 43.51 -3.55 9.06
CA ALA A 11 42.90 -3.36 7.74
C ALA A 11 42.12 -4.61 7.30
N LEU A 12 42.64 -5.80 7.62
CA LEU A 12 41.96 -7.08 7.41
C LEU A 12 40.72 -7.21 8.31
N ALA A 13 40.81 -6.85 9.59
CA ALA A 13 39.66 -6.85 10.49
C ALA A 13 38.57 -5.86 10.05
N ALA A 14 38.94 -4.65 9.61
CA ALA A 14 38.00 -3.66 9.08
C ALA A 14 37.32 -4.12 7.77
N LEU A 15 38.06 -4.77 6.87
CA LEU A 15 37.50 -5.39 5.67
C LEU A 15 36.56 -6.56 5.99
N VAL A 16 36.91 -7.40 6.97
CA VAL A 16 36.05 -8.49 7.43
C VAL A 16 34.76 -7.94 8.05
N LEU A 17 34.84 -6.95 8.93
CA LEU A 17 33.66 -6.28 9.51
C LEU A 17 32.80 -5.58 8.46
N ALA A 18 33.41 -4.90 7.48
CA ALA A 18 32.67 -4.29 6.37
C ALA A 18 32.02 -5.34 5.44
N SER A 19 32.68 -6.48 5.23
CA SER A 19 32.14 -7.60 4.46
C SER A 19 31.01 -8.35 5.19
N LEU A 20 31.07 -8.44 6.52
CA LEU A 20 29.99 -9.02 7.34
C LEU A 20 28.76 -8.10 7.37
N LEU A 21 28.96 -6.78 7.49
CA LEU A 21 27.87 -5.79 7.46
C LEU A 21 27.21 -5.70 6.08
N SER A 22 27.97 -5.85 4.99
CA SER A 22 27.41 -5.90 3.63
C SER A 22 26.74 -7.24 3.31
N GLY A 23 27.18 -8.35 3.91
CA GLY A 23 26.50 -9.65 3.80
C GLY A 23 25.06 -9.63 4.34
N CYS A 24 24.82 -8.93 5.45
CA CYS A 24 23.47 -8.76 6.02
C CYS A 24 22.55 -7.92 5.13
N SER A 25 23.07 -6.96 4.37
CA SER A 25 22.23 -6.15 3.47
C SER A 25 21.85 -6.88 2.18
N ILE A 26 22.61 -7.90 1.77
CA ILE A 26 22.34 -8.67 0.55
C ILE A 26 21.31 -9.77 0.82
N HIS A 27 21.50 -10.58 1.87
CA HIS A 27 20.57 -11.67 2.22
C HIS A 27 19.40 -11.25 3.11
N GLY A 28 19.44 -10.01 3.61
CA GLY A 28 18.44 -9.46 4.51
C GLY A 28 18.61 -9.94 5.96
N ALA A 29 18.12 -9.13 6.89
CA ALA A 29 18.07 -9.41 8.32
C ALA A 29 16.68 -9.86 8.81
N TYR A 30 15.68 -9.90 7.92
CA TYR A 30 14.32 -10.32 8.28
C TYR A 30 14.26 -11.79 8.68
N THR A 31 13.58 -12.04 9.80
CA THR A 31 13.29 -13.39 10.30
C THR A 31 11.81 -13.68 10.12
N ASP A 32 11.50 -14.79 9.47
CA ASP A 32 10.13 -15.23 9.23
C ASP A 32 9.36 -15.48 10.54
N ALA A 33 8.08 -15.14 10.53
CA ALA A 33 7.18 -15.49 11.61
C ALA A 33 7.08 -17.02 11.78
N SER A 34 7.14 -17.48 13.02
CA SER A 34 7.12 -18.90 13.37
C SER A 34 5.72 -19.48 13.61
N ALA A 35 4.69 -18.63 13.61
CA ALA A 35 3.31 -19.07 13.83
C ALA A 35 2.86 -20.06 12.73
N PRO A 36 2.12 -21.13 13.06
CA PRO A 36 1.67 -22.12 12.09
C PRO A 36 0.70 -21.54 11.06
N ASP A 37 -0.07 -20.53 11.46
CA ASP A 37 -1.01 -19.75 10.67
C ASP A 37 -0.41 -18.41 10.22
N ALA A 38 0.92 -18.30 10.16
CA ALA A 38 1.57 -17.09 9.66
C ALA A 38 1.06 -16.75 8.26
N ALA A 39 0.76 -15.47 8.05
CA ALA A 39 0.46 -14.95 6.73
C ALA A 39 1.71 -15.05 5.85
N LYS A 40 1.53 -15.20 4.54
CA LYS A 40 2.65 -15.25 3.60
C LYS A 40 2.61 -14.05 2.68
N LEU A 41 3.78 -13.50 2.37
CA LEU A 41 3.94 -12.41 1.42
C LEU A 41 4.94 -12.81 0.36
N ARG A 42 4.51 -12.79 -0.90
CA ARG A 42 5.40 -12.78 -2.07
C ARG A 42 5.69 -11.33 -2.44
N PHE A 43 6.97 -11.01 -2.57
CA PHE A 43 7.44 -9.79 -3.19
C PHE A 43 8.06 -10.10 -4.54
N ILE A 44 7.52 -9.48 -5.60
CA ILE A 44 8.01 -9.56 -6.96
C ILE A 44 8.52 -8.19 -7.35
N SER A 45 9.75 -8.12 -7.83
CA SER A 45 10.28 -6.93 -8.46
C SER A 45 10.62 -7.23 -9.91
N ASN A 46 10.15 -6.37 -10.81
CA ASN A 46 10.57 -6.35 -12.22
C ASN A 46 11.54 -5.19 -12.51
N THR A 47 12.04 -4.51 -11.48
CA THR A 47 13.01 -3.42 -11.56
C THR A 47 14.34 -3.79 -10.91
N SER A 48 15.42 -3.11 -11.29
CA SER A 48 16.77 -3.40 -10.78
C SER A 48 16.98 -2.97 -9.33
N ASN A 49 17.91 -3.62 -8.65
CA ASN A 49 18.41 -3.22 -7.31
C ASN A 49 17.28 -2.91 -6.32
N THR A 50 16.37 -3.87 -6.14
CA THR A 50 15.18 -3.67 -5.31
C THR A 50 15.32 -4.36 -3.97
N THR A 51 14.87 -3.70 -2.92
CA THR A 51 14.74 -4.30 -1.59
C THR A 51 13.32 -4.10 -1.06
N LEU A 52 12.92 -5.01 -0.17
CA LEU A 52 11.73 -4.87 0.66
C LEU A 52 12.18 -4.87 2.12
N ASP A 53 11.85 -3.81 2.84
CA ASP A 53 12.04 -3.66 4.27
C ASP A 53 10.70 -3.82 4.99
N ILE A 54 10.68 -4.62 6.05
CA ILE A 54 9.50 -4.88 6.87
C ILE A 54 9.66 -4.15 8.20
N TYR A 55 8.62 -3.42 8.59
CA TYR A 55 8.56 -2.68 9.85
C TYR A 55 7.42 -3.22 10.70
N ASP A 56 7.69 -3.36 11.99
CA ASP A 56 6.71 -3.66 13.02
C ASP A 56 6.98 -2.78 14.26
N ALA A 57 6.14 -2.88 15.28
CA ALA A 57 6.25 -2.08 16.50
C ALA A 57 7.58 -2.26 17.26
N GLN A 58 8.31 -3.35 17.04
CA GLN A 58 9.61 -3.65 17.67
C GLN A 58 10.78 -3.27 16.75
N HIS A 59 10.57 -3.21 15.44
CA HIS A 59 11.61 -3.03 14.44
C HIS A 59 11.40 -1.75 13.59
N CYS A 60 11.39 -0.60 14.25
CA CYS A 60 11.19 0.71 13.60
C CYS A 60 12.34 1.21 12.71
N THR A 61 13.46 0.50 12.68
CA THR A 61 14.56 0.73 11.72
C THR A 61 14.40 -0.07 10.43
N GLY A 62 13.41 -0.97 10.38
CA GLY A 62 13.16 -1.83 9.24
C GLY A 62 14.05 -3.07 9.25
N GLN A 63 13.49 -4.17 8.78
CA GLN A 63 14.18 -5.44 8.59
C GLN A 63 14.18 -5.77 7.11
N ASN A 64 15.35 -5.69 6.49
CA ASN A 64 15.53 -5.98 5.07
C ASN A 64 15.31 -7.46 4.78
N THR A 65 14.56 -7.78 3.73
CA THR A 65 14.28 -9.17 3.30
C THR A 65 15.31 -9.73 2.32
N GLY A 66 16.19 -8.87 1.81
CA GLY A 66 17.23 -9.17 0.84
C GLY A 66 17.12 -8.30 -0.42
N MET A 67 18.07 -8.50 -1.33
CA MET A 67 18.16 -7.79 -2.60
C MET A 67 17.67 -8.64 -3.78
N LEU A 68 16.95 -8.00 -4.70
CA LEU A 68 16.49 -8.56 -5.97
C LEU A 68 17.01 -7.74 -7.16
N ASN A 69 17.23 -8.44 -8.28
CA ASN A 69 17.57 -7.90 -9.59
C ASN A 69 18.81 -6.99 -9.60
N ASN A 70 19.83 -7.34 -8.83
CA ASN A 70 21.13 -6.66 -8.87
C ASN A 70 22.08 -7.43 -9.80
N PHE A 71 22.91 -6.72 -10.56
CA PHE A 71 23.79 -7.36 -11.55
C PHE A 71 25.06 -7.99 -10.95
N LEU A 72 25.41 -7.64 -9.71
CA LEU A 72 26.60 -8.11 -8.98
C LEU A 72 26.29 -9.19 -7.95
N VAL A 73 25.03 -9.32 -7.51
CA VAL A 73 24.62 -10.29 -6.49
C VAL A 73 23.44 -11.11 -6.98
N VAL A 74 23.43 -12.40 -6.64
CA VAL A 74 22.31 -13.29 -6.95
C VAL A 74 21.11 -12.89 -6.09
N ASP A 75 19.92 -12.92 -6.69
CA ASP A 75 18.67 -12.70 -5.99
C ASP A 75 18.55 -13.56 -4.73
N THR A 76 18.09 -12.93 -3.65
CA THR A 76 17.84 -13.63 -2.39
C THR A 76 16.78 -14.71 -2.56
N LYS A 77 17.17 -15.95 -2.30
CA LYS A 77 16.29 -17.12 -2.42
C LYS A 77 15.57 -17.37 -1.08
N ARG A 78 14.39 -16.76 -0.91
CA ARG A 78 13.45 -17.08 0.18
C ARG A 78 12.12 -17.59 -0.39
N ARG A 79 11.58 -18.65 0.20
CA ARG A 79 10.33 -19.29 -0.21
C ARG A 79 9.49 -19.62 1.01
N ALA A 80 8.19 -19.36 0.92
CA ALA A 80 7.22 -19.62 1.99
C ALA A 80 6.17 -20.66 1.58
N ASP A 81 6.40 -21.32 0.44
CA ASP A 81 5.53 -22.35 -0.15
C ASP A 81 4.09 -21.85 -0.29
N MET A 82 3.95 -20.75 -1.03
CA MET A 82 2.65 -20.13 -1.30
C MET A 82 1.82 -20.98 -2.27
N LEU A 83 0.50 -21.03 -2.04
CA LEU A 83 -0.48 -21.81 -2.80
C LEU A 83 -0.56 -21.38 -4.27
N VAL A 84 -0.71 -20.07 -4.50
CA VAL A 84 -0.83 -19.53 -5.86
C VAL A 84 0.57 -19.35 -6.46
N PRO A 85 0.90 -19.96 -7.61
CA PRO A 85 2.22 -19.84 -8.24
C PRO A 85 2.51 -18.39 -8.66
N PRO A 86 3.79 -17.99 -8.73
CA PRO A 86 4.17 -16.66 -9.20
C PRO A 86 3.78 -16.46 -10.68
N PRO A 87 3.51 -15.21 -11.11
CA PRO A 87 3.31 -14.89 -12.52
C PRO A 87 4.52 -15.33 -13.36
N ALA A 88 4.26 -15.92 -14.54
CA ALA A 88 5.31 -16.45 -15.42
C ALA A 88 6.39 -15.42 -15.83
N LYS A 89 6.06 -14.13 -15.79
CA LYS A 89 6.95 -13.01 -16.15
C LYS A 89 7.71 -12.40 -14.95
N ALA A 90 7.61 -12.98 -13.76
CA ALA A 90 8.32 -12.48 -12.58
C ALA A 90 9.83 -12.55 -12.81
N ARG A 91 10.51 -11.40 -12.77
CA ARG A 91 11.97 -11.34 -12.99
C ARG A 91 12.77 -11.78 -11.77
N GLY A 92 12.42 -11.24 -10.61
CA GLY A 92 13.02 -11.57 -9.32
C GLY A 92 11.95 -11.58 -8.23
N MET A 93 12.02 -12.55 -7.33
CA MET A 93 11.03 -12.69 -6.25
C MET A 93 11.63 -13.28 -4.98
N LEU A 94 10.99 -12.96 -3.87
CA LEU A 94 11.18 -13.60 -2.57
C LEU A 94 9.82 -13.81 -1.90
N GLU A 95 9.73 -14.78 -1.00
CA GLU A 95 8.54 -15.01 -0.18
C GLU A 95 8.95 -15.07 1.29
N VAL A 96 8.15 -14.47 2.16
CA VAL A 96 8.39 -14.39 3.61
C VAL A 96 7.12 -14.68 4.39
N LYS A 97 7.28 -15.05 5.67
CA LYS A 97 6.16 -15.24 6.60
C LYS A 97 6.00 -14.05 7.52
N LEU A 98 4.81 -13.46 7.58
CA LEU A 98 4.46 -12.32 8.40
C LEU A 98 3.65 -12.76 9.63
N ALA A 99 3.81 -12.02 10.73
CA ALA A 99 3.00 -12.25 11.93
C ALA A 99 1.54 -11.80 11.68
N PRO A 100 0.54 -12.69 11.87
CA PRO A 100 -0.84 -12.34 11.63
C PRO A 100 -1.39 -11.43 12.73
N GLY A 101 -2.38 -10.60 12.39
CA GLY A 101 -3.09 -9.71 13.32
C GLY A 101 -2.28 -8.52 13.83
N LYS A 102 -1.03 -8.34 13.36
CA LYS A 102 -0.17 -7.22 13.73
C LYS A 102 0.00 -6.27 12.55
N GLU A 103 -0.23 -4.98 12.76
CA GLU A 103 0.04 -3.98 11.74
C GLU A 103 1.52 -4.05 11.32
N THR A 104 1.74 -4.12 10.02
CA THR A 104 3.05 -4.24 9.39
C THR A 104 3.15 -3.18 8.31
N MET A 105 4.23 -2.40 8.30
CA MET A 105 4.53 -1.50 7.18
C MET A 105 5.58 -2.12 6.28
N LEU A 106 5.30 -2.10 4.97
CA LEU A 106 6.23 -2.49 3.93
C LEU A 106 6.86 -1.24 3.34
N ALA A 107 8.19 -1.21 3.21
CA ALA A 107 8.90 -0.20 2.43
C ALA A 107 9.68 -0.86 1.30
N ILE A 108 9.30 -0.52 0.08
CA ILE A 108 9.98 -0.96 -1.14
C ILE A 108 10.94 0.13 -1.57
N ASN A 109 12.18 -0.23 -1.82
CA ASN A 109 13.21 0.70 -2.28
C ASN A 109 13.86 0.17 -3.56
N THR A 110 14.05 1.03 -4.56
CA THR A 110 14.83 0.74 -5.76
C THR A 110 15.81 1.87 -6.08
N ASN A 111 17.01 1.48 -6.49
CA ASN A 111 18.04 2.40 -6.95
C ASN A 111 18.59 1.95 -8.31
N GLY A 112 18.08 2.53 -9.39
CA GLY A 112 18.61 2.38 -10.75
C GLY A 112 19.57 3.50 -11.10
N GLY A 113 20.41 3.30 -12.13
CA GLY A 113 21.45 4.27 -12.52
C GLY A 113 20.95 5.69 -12.82
N SER A 114 19.66 5.86 -13.15
CA SER A 114 19.05 7.17 -13.42
C SER A 114 17.73 7.42 -12.67
N TYR A 115 17.38 6.57 -11.69
CA TYR A 115 16.12 6.71 -10.96
C TYR A 115 16.24 6.16 -9.53
N ILE A 116 15.57 6.85 -8.60
CA ILE A 116 15.33 6.35 -7.25
C ILE A 116 13.83 6.43 -7.03
N CYS A 117 13.29 5.35 -6.49
CA CYS A 117 11.87 5.26 -6.27
C CYS A 117 11.57 4.26 -5.17
N GLY A 118 10.44 4.44 -4.51
CA GLY A 118 10.01 3.54 -3.47
C GLY A 118 8.53 3.66 -3.22
N LYS A 119 8.01 2.74 -2.42
CA LYS A 119 6.64 2.76 -1.97
C LYS A 119 6.55 2.26 -0.55
N THR A 120 5.84 3.00 0.28
CA THR A 120 5.45 2.58 1.62
C THR A 120 3.95 2.34 1.68
N PHE A 121 3.55 1.35 2.46
CA PHE A 121 2.17 1.16 2.89
C PHE A 121 2.09 0.21 4.08
N SER A 122 1.04 0.38 4.87
CA SER A 122 0.77 -0.45 6.04
C SER A 122 -0.45 -1.32 5.79
N PHE A 123 -0.42 -2.53 6.34
CA PHE A 123 -1.57 -3.43 6.37
C PHE A 123 -1.45 -4.38 7.55
N THR A 124 -2.56 -5.04 7.89
CA THR A 124 -2.58 -6.08 8.93
C THR A 124 -2.77 -7.44 8.27
N PRO A 125 -1.72 -8.29 8.19
CA PRO A 125 -1.84 -9.61 7.60
C PRO A 125 -2.85 -10.46 8.38
N LYS A 126 -3.76 -11.15 7.71
CA LYS A 126 -4.69 -12.08 8.33
C LYS A 126 -4.07 -13.47 8.44
N ALA A 127 -4.45 -14.21 9.49
CA ALA A 127 -3.97 -15.57 9.71
C ALA A 127 -4.25 -16.48 8.50
N GLY A 128 -3.23 -17.21 8.06
CA GLY A 128 -3.28 -18.15 6.94
C GLY A 128 -3.47 -17.51 5.55
N GLU A 129 -3.58 -16.18 5.44
CA GLU A 129 -3.73 -15.53 4.15
C GLU A 129 -2.40 -15.34 3.42
N GLU A 130 -2.49 -15.33 2.09
CA GLU A 130 -1.37 -15.15 1.20
C GLU A 130 -1.51 -13.85 0.42
N TYR A 131 -0.42 -13.10 0.30
CA TYR A 131 -0.40 -11.80 -0.36
C TYR A 131 0.72 -11.72 -1.40
N GLU A 132 0.50 -10.96 -2.46
CA GLU A 132 1.47 -10.69 -3.51
C GLU A 132 1.63 -9.19 -3.70
N VAL A 133 2.87 -8.71 -3.64
CA VAL A 133 3.24 -7.34 -3.96
C VAL A 133 4.10 -7.39 -5.21
N THR A 134 3.58 -6.82 -6.30
CA THR A 134 4.35 -6.63 -7.53
C THR A 134 4.79 -5.18 -7.62
N PHE A 135 6.08 -4.99 -7.82
CA PHE A 135 6.70 -3.69 -8.01
C PHE A 135 7.31 -3.59 -9.41
N ASP A 136 6.80 -2.62 -10.16
CA ASP A 136 7.10 -2.42 -11.58
C ASP A 136 7.62 -1.00 -11.81
N MET A 137 8.33 -0.84 -12.92
CA MET A 137 8.70 0.46 -13.47
C MET A 137 8.26 0.56 -14.92
N ALA A 138 7.46 1.58 -15.24
CA ALA A 138 7.04 1.89 -16.59
C ALA A 138 7.10 3.40 -16.84
N GLY A 139 7.73 3.81 -17.95
CA GLY A 139 7.82 5.23 -18.33
C GLY A 139 8.50 6.12 -17.27
N GLY A 140 9.52 5.59 -16.57
CA GLY A 140 10.22 6.31 -15.50
C GLY A 140 9.41 6.48 -14.20
N ARG A 141 8.29 5.76 -14.05
CA ARG A 141 7.44 5.79 -12.86
C ARG A 141 7.35 4.39 -12.26
N CYS A 142 7.36 4.31 -10.94
CA CYS A 142 7.05 3.04 -10.29
C CYS A 142 5.57 2.88 -10.06
N SER A 143 5.15 1.63 -10.10
CA SER A 143 3.82 1.20 -9.67
C SER A 143 3.95 0.02 -8.73
N THR A 144 3.03 -0.02 -7.77
CA THR A 144 2.90 -1.14 -6.84
C THR A 144 1.49 -1.69 -6.97
N LEU A 145 1.39 -3.00 -7.16
CA LEU A 145 0.15 -3.75 -7.11
C LEU A 145 0.21 -4.67 -5.90
N PHE A 146 -0.73 -4.50 -4.97
CA PHE A 146 -0.89 -5.35 -3.80
C PHE A 146 -2.12 -6.21 -4.00
N GLN A 147 -2.02 -7.52 -3.77
CA GLN A 147 -3.09 -8.47 -4.01
C GLN A 147 -3.15 -9.50 -2.88
N ARG A 148 -4.36 -9.93 -2.54
CA ARG A 148 -4.58 -11.17 -1.78
C ARG A 148 -4.68 -12.33 -2.76
N LEU A 149 -3.99 -13.40 -2.45
CA LEU A 149 -3.99 -14.64 -3.23
C LEU A 149 -4.98 -15.62 -2.60
N THR A 150 -5.80 -16.24 -3.43
CA THR A 150 -6.72 -17.30 -3.01
C THR A 150 -6.96 -18.25 -4.19
N GLN A 151 -7.61 -19.38 -3.92
CA GLN A 151 -8.06 -20.31 -4.94
C GLN A 151 -9.57 -20.51 -4.82
N PHE A 152 -10.29 -20.34 -5.93
CA PHE A 152 -11.71 -20.68 -6.03
C PHE A 152 -11.89 -21.76 -7.09
N ASN A 153 -12.49 -22.89 -6.69
CA ASN A 153 -12.75 -24.02 -7.58
C ASN A 153 -11.50 -24.47 -8.38
N GLY A 154 -10.35 -24.52 -7.70
CA GLY A 154 -9.06 -24.91 -8.29
C GLY A 154 -8.43 -23.86 -9.23
N LYS A 155 -9.02 -22.66 -9.34
CA LYS A 155 -8.46 -21.55 -10.12
C LYS A 155 -7.78 -20.56 -9.19
N ASP A 156 -6.57 -20.15 -9.55
CA ASP A 156 -5.83 -19.10 -8.86
C ASP A 156 -6.51 -17.74 -9.07
N VAL A 157 -6.78 -17.04 -7.97
CA VAL A 157 -7.41 -15.72 -7.99
C VAL A 157 -6.52 -14.73 -7.23
N ARG A 158 -6.32 -13.56 -7.84
CA ARG A 158 -5.56 -12.46 -7.27
C ARG A 158 -6.48 -11.27 -7.08
N ILE A 159 -6.84 -10.98 -5.85
CA ILE A 159 -7.81 -9.93 -5.51
C ILE A 159 -7.03 -8.66 -5.17
N PRO A 160 -7.10 -7.60 -6.00
CA PRO A 160 -6.40 -6.36 -5.71
C PRO A 160 -6.80 -5.80 -4.36
N GLN A 161 -5.81 -5.37 -3.59
CA GLN A 161 -5.98 -4.77 -2.26
C GLN A 161 -5.61 -3.29 -2.31
N PRO A 162 -6.31 -2.44 -1.55
CA PRO A 162 -5.99 -1.03 -1.47
C PRO A 162 -4.61 -0.83 -0.84
N VAL A 163 -3.89 0.19 -1.31
CA VAL A 163 -2.58 0.56 -0.79
C VAL A 163 -2.70 1.95 -0.17
N PHE A 164 -2.64 2.01 1.17
CA PHE A 164 -2.69 3.26 1.93
C PHE A 164 -1.33 3.56 2.54
N ASP A 165 -0.82 4.76 2.27
CA ASP A 165 0.48 5.23 2.77
C ASP A 165 0.24 6.24 3.90
N THR A 166 -0.25 5.73 5.03
CA THR A 166 -0.62 6.54 6.21
C THR A 166 0.53 6.72 7.20
N GLY A 167 1.75 6.35 6.82
CA GLY A 167 2.88 6.21 7.74
C GLY A 167 2.72 5.03 8.70
N PHE A 168 3.49 5.05 9.80
CA PHE A 168 3.46 4.00 10.81
C PHE A 168 3.60 4.61 12.22
N PRO A 169 2.48 5.06 12.83
CA PRO A 169 2.50 5.89 14.04
C PRO A 169 3.21 5.25 15.23
N VAL A 170 3.18 3.92 15.36
CA VAL A 170 3.88 3.19 16.43
C VAL A 170 5.40 3.42 16.42
N CYS A 171 5.96 3.78 15.26
CA CYS A 171 7.38 4.04 15.10
C CYS A 171 7.76 5.53 15.09
N GLN A 172 6.82 6.43 15.39
CA GLN A 172 7.06 7.86 15.39
C GLN A 172 8.19 8.27 16.34
N GLY A 173 9.18 8.98 15.81
CA GLY A 173 10.39 9.42 16.50
C GLY A 173 11.49 8.38 16.64
N GLN A 174 11.31 7.16 16.13
CA GLN A 174 12.28 6.06 16.29
C GLN A 174 13.32 5.99 15.18
N SER A 175 13.07 6.62 14.02
CA SER A 175 14.02 6.63 12.90
C SER A 175 13.80 7.87 12.00
N PRO A 176 14.75 8.20 11.11
CA PRO A 176 14.63 9.37 10.23
C PRO A 176 13.39 9.36 9.32
N ILE A 177 12.92 8.18 8.89
CA ILE A 177 11.71 8.05 8.06
C ILE A 177 10.42 8.21 8.88
N PHE A 178 10.50 8.09 10.20
CA PHE A 178 9.41 8.34 11.14
C PHE A 178 9.75 9.53 12.02
N ALA A 179 9.89 10.71 11.41
CA ALA A 179 10.26 11.92 12.13
C ALA A 179 9.30 12.21 13.31
N LYS A 180 9.86 12.74 14.40
CA LYS A 180 9.06 13.22 15.53
C LYS A 180 8.44 14.58 15.17
N PRO A 181 7.10 14.74 15.26
CA PRO A 181 6.46 16.03 15.14
C PRO A 181 7.03 17.05 16.12
N LEU A 182 7.17 18.28 15.66
CA LEU A 182 7.45 19.43 16.51
C LEU A 182 6.19 19.80 17.32
N PRO A 183 6.34 20.38 18.53
CA PRO A 183 5.21 20.78 19.36
C PRO A 183 4.26 21.74 18.63
N ASP A 184 2.95 21.58 18.85
CA ASP A 184 1.96 22.50 18.31
C ASP A 184 1.92 23.78 19.14
N THR A 185 2.28 24.90 18.51
CA THR A 185 2.00 26.25 19.02
C THR A 185 0.78 26.80 18.28
N ALA A 186 0.07 27.76 18.90
CA ALA A 186 -1.09 28.39 18.24
C ALA A 186 -0.74 28.96 16.86
N GLN A 187 0.43 29.61 16.74
CA GLN A 187 0.93 30.14 15.47
C GLN A 187 1.17 29.01 14.45
N ARG A 188 1.81 27.92 14.87
CA ARG A 188 2.10 26.78 14.01
C ARG A 188 0.83 26.13 13.47
N THR A 189 -0.18 25.92 14.32
CA THR A 189 -1.46 25.35 13.91
C THR A 189 -2.13 26.23 12.85
N VAL A 190 -2.14 27.54 13.03
CA VAL A 190 -2.70 28.49 12.04
C VAL A 190 -1.97 28.40 10.69
N LEU A 191 -0.63 28.32 10.69
CA LEU A 191 0.15 28.19 9.46
C LEU A 191 -0.19 26.88 8.74
N ILE A 192 -0.19 25.76 9.46
CA ILE A 192 -0.50 24.43 8.90
C ILE A 192 -1.91 24.40 8.33
N ASP A 193 -2.90 24.87 9.08
CA ASP A 193 -4.31 24.84 8.65
C ASP A 193 -4.53 25.68 7.39
N ARG A 194 -3.82 26.80 7.25
CA ARG A 194 -3.88 27.61 6.02
C ARG A 194 -3.28 26.89 4.82
N ILE A 195 -2.09 26.29 4.97
CA ILE A 195 -1.44 25.51 3.89
C ILE A 195 -2.37 24.36 3.45
N LEU A 196 -2.99 23.66 4.40
CA LEU A 196 -3.91 22.57 4.13
C LEU A 196 -5.17 23.05 3.41
N ALA A 197 -5.75 24.18 3.83
CA ALA A 197 -6.94 24.74 3.20
C ALA A 197 -6.70 25.15 1.74
N GLU A 198 -5.58 25.85 1.46
CA GLU A 198 -5.20 26.26 0.10
C GLU A 198 -5.01 25.04 -0.81
N ASN A 199 -4.35 23.99 -0.32
CA ASN A 199 -4.14 22.75 -1.08
C ASN A 199 -5.43 21.93 -1.26
N ALA A 200 -6.28 21.81 -0.24
CA ALA A 200 -7.56 21.12 -0.33
C ALA A 200 -8.50 21.80 -1.33
N GLN A 201 -8.48 23.14 -1.39
CA GLN A 201 -9.21 23.92 -2.38
C GLN A 201 -8.69 23.66 -3.81
N ALA A 202 -7.37 23.62 -3.98
CA ALA A 202 -6.76 23.29 -5.28
C ALA A 202 -7.17 21.89 -5.76
N ILE A 203 -7.16 20.89 -4.86
CA ILE A 203 -7.62 19.53 -5.16
C ILE A 203 -9.10 19.53 -5.56
N THR A 204 -9.96 20.22 -4.81
CA THR A 204 -11.40 20.29 -5.11
C THR A 204 -11.68 20.98 -6.44
N THR A 205 -10.79 21.87 -6.89
CA THR A 205 -10.88 22.50 -8.22
C THR A 205 -10.46 21.54 -9.33
N LEU A 206 -9.44 20.70 -9.09
CA LEU A 206 -8.92 19.72 -10.06
C LEU A 206 -9.79 18.46 -10.18
N ASP A 207 -10.34 17.98 -9.07
CA ASP A 207 -11.23 16.82 -8.98
C ASP A 207 -12.52 17.24 -8.25
N PRO A 208 -13.42 17.99 -8.93
CA PRO A 208 -14.64 18.46 -8.31
C PRO A 208 -15.52 17.30 -7.82
N PRO A 209 -16.27 17.50 -6.73
CA PRO A 209 -17.25 16.53 -6.26
C PRO A 209 -18.16 16.13 -7.41
N LYS A 210 -18.21 14.83 -7.73
CA LYS A 210 -19.15 14.36 -8.74
C LYS A 210 -20.56 14.56 -8.19
N ALA A 211 -21.43 15.17 -9.00
CA ALA A 211 -22.85 15.20 -8.69
C ALA A 211 -23.35 13.78 -8.46
N ASP A 212 -24.33 13.65 -7.55
CA ASP A 212 -24.91 12.36 -7.20
C ASP A 212 -25.29 11.59 -8.47
N SER A 213 -24.58 10.49 -8.73
CA SER A 213 -24.65 9.86 -10.03
C SER A 213 -25.99 9.12 -10.13
N SER A 214 -26.73 9.31 -11.21
CA SER A 214 -27.97 8.54 -11.48
C SER A 214 -27.73 7.04 -11.64
N MET A 215 -26.48 6.56 -11.50
CA MET A 215 -26.07 5.17 -11.67
C MET A 215 -26.64 4.23 -10.59
N PHE A 216 -27.16 4.76 -9.49
CA PHE A 216 -27.76 3.99 -8.40
C PHE A 216 -29.08 4.61 -7.90
N SER A 217 -29.84 5.25 -8.78
CA SER A 217 -31.23 5.61 -8.46
C SER A 217 -32.04 4.35 -8.08
N PRO A 218 -33.16 4.49 -7.34
CA PRO A 218 -34.02 3.35 -6.99
C PRO A 218 -34.37 2.47 -8.20
N GLU A 219 -34.68 3.09 -9.34
CA GLU A 219 -35.02 2.41 -10.60
C GLU A 219 -33.82 1.62 -11.15
N LYS A 220 -32.61 2.18 -11.03
CA LYS A 220 -31.40 1.50 -11.50
C LYS A 220 -31.03 0.32 -10.61
N ILE A 221 -31.26 0.43 -9.30
CA ILE A 221 -31.11 -0.68 -8.35
C ILE A 221 -32.11 -1.79 -8.68
N ASP A 222 -33.37 -1.45 -8.97
CA ASP A 222 -34.38 -2.41 -9.42
C ASP A 222 -33.96 -3.13 -10.71
N GLU A 223 -33.41 -2.41 -11.68
CA GLU A 223 -32.89 -2.98 -12.93
C GLU A 223 -31.74 -3.97 -12.67
N LEU A 224 -30.81 -3.64 -11.78
CA LEU A 224 -29.70 -4.53 -11.39
C LEU A 224 -30.21 -5.80 -10.71
N ILE A 225 -31.21 -5.69 -9.84
CA ILE A 225 -31.84 -6.84 -9.18
C ILE A 225 -32.58 -7.71 -10.20
N ALA A 226 -33.36 -7.10 -11.11
CA ALA A 226 -34.06 -7.81 -12.17
C ALA A 226 -33.08 -8.56 -13.09
N LYS A 227 -31.95 -7.93 -13.45
CA LYS A 227 -30.87 -8.56 -14.21
C LYS A 227 -30.26 -9.76 -13.48
N ARG A 228 -29.98 -9.64 -12.18
CA ARG A 228 -29.47 -10.75 -11.37
C ARG A 228 -30.48 -11.89 -11.27
N LYS A 229 -31.76 -11.59 -11.02
CA LYS A 229 -32.86 -12.57 -11.03
C LYS A 229 -32.93 -13.32 -12.35
N ALA A 230 -32.86 -12.60 -13.48
CA ALA A 230 -32.86 -13.21 -14.81
C ALA A 230 -31.64 -14.11 -15.05
N SER A 231 -30.44 -13.69 -14.60
CA SER A 231 -29.23 -14.51 -14.74
C SER A 231 -29.27 -15.81 -13.93
N MET A 232 -30.03 -15.83 -12.83
CA MET A 232 -30.21 -17.00 -11.99
C MET A 232 -31.20 -18.02 -12.57
N GLY A 233 -31.94 -17.67 -13.63
CA GLY A 233 -32.83 -18.59 -14.34
C GLY A 233 -33.87 -19.24 -13.43
N THR A 234 -33.76 -20.56 -13.24
CA THR A 234 -34.68 -21.35 -12.41
C THR A 234 -34.37 -21.28 -10.92
N VAL A 235 -33.21 -20.74 -10.52
CA VAL A 235 -32.84 -20.61 -9.11
C VAL A 235 -33.69 -19.50 -8.48
N THR A 236 -34.55 -19.90 -7.56
CA THR A 236 -35.37 -18.96 -6.78
C THR A 236 -34.75 -18.78 -5.40
N LEU A 237 -34.64 -17.51 -4.99
CA LEU A 237 -34.13 -17.10 -3.68
C LEU A 237 -35.24 -16.39 -2.89
N PRO A 238 -35.26 -16.52 -1.55
CA PRO A 238 -36.28 -15.92 -0.72
C PRO A 238 -36.24 -14.38 -0.78
N GLU A 239 -37.35 -13.72 -0.48
CA GLU A 239 -37.43 -12.25 -0.50
C GLU A 239 -36.42 -11.57 0.43
N GLU A 240 -36.04 -12.24 1.54
CA GLU A 240 -35.00 -11.76 2.44
C GLU A 240 -33.65 -11.57 1.73
N TYR A 241 -33.28 -12.50 0.83
CA TYR A 241 -32.05 -12.38 0.04
C TYR A 241 -32.10 -11.12 -0.84
N TRP A 242 -33.21 -10.88 -1.53
CA TRP A 242 -33.35 -9.73 -2.43
C TRP A 242 -33.41 -8.40 -1.68
N THR A 243 -34.00 -8.39 -0.49
CA THR A 243 -34.00 -7.25 0.43
C THR A 243 -32.56 -6.90 0.84
N GLN A 244 -31.76 -7.90 1.24
CA GLN A 244 -30.36 -7.68 1.60
C GLN A 244 -29.48 -7.33 0.40
N TYR A 245 -29.72 -7.93 -0.76
CA TYR A 245 -29.03 -7.58 -2.01
C TYR A 245 -29.21 -6.10 -2.36
N ARG A 246 -30.44 -5.60 -2.25
CA ARG A 246 -30.77 -4.17 -2.43
C ARG A 246 -30.02 -3.30 -1.42
N GLN A 247 -30.02 -3.70 -0.15
CA GLN A 247 -29.31 -2.98 0.90
C GLN A 247 -27.80 -2.91 0.63
N ASN A 248 -27.19 -4.00 0.17
CA ASN A 248 -25.78 -4.04 -0.20
C ASN A 248 -25.42 -3.11 -1.37
N LEU A 249 -26.32 -2.99 -2.37
CA LEU A 249 -26.17 -2.03 -3.47
C LEU A 249 -26.27 -0.58 -2.98
N LYS A 250 -27.22 -0.30 -2.06
CA LYS A 250 -27.35 1.03 -1.46
C LYS A 250 -26.11 1.40 -0.64
N LEU A 251 -25.59 0.49 0.18
CA LEU A 251 -24.36 0.72 0.94
C LEU A 251 -23.17 1.01 0.03
N PHE A 252 -23.03 0.26 -1.07
CA PHE A 252 -21.97 0.52 -2.05
C PHE A 252 -22.11 1.91 -2.70
N HIS A 253 -23.33 2.33 -3.01
CA HIS A 253 -23.59 3.68 -3.51
C HIS A 253 -23.19 4.76 -2.50
N ASP A 254 -23.65 4.64 -1.25
CA ASP A 254 -23.40 5.63 -0.21
C ASP A 254 -21.89 5.75 0.08
N GLU A 255 -21.16 4.62 0.10
CA GLU A 255 -19.70 4.59 0.19
C GLU A 255 -19.03 5.24 -1.02
N ALA A 256 -19.50 4.96 -2.24
CA ALA A 256 -18.97 5.54 -3.47
C ALA A 256 -19.17 7.06 -3.54
N ALA A 257 -20.32 7.57 -3.06
CA ALA A 257 -20.59 9.01 -2.95
C ALA A 257 -19.64 9.69 -1.95
N GLY A 258 -19.28 9.01 -0.85
CA GLY A 258 -18.32 9.50 0.14
C GLY A 258 -16.84 9.39 -0.25
N ARG A 259 -16.51 8.80 -1.40
CA ARG A 259 -15.13 8.47 -1.81
C ARG A 259 -14.18 9.66 -1.80
N GLN A 260 -14.54 10.77 -2.46
CA GLN A 260 -13.66 11.94 -2.60
C GLN A 260 -13.43 12.61 -1.24
N ALA A 261 -14.48 12.70 -0.41
CA ALA A 261 -14.38 13.25 0.95
C ALA A 261 -13.44 12.40 1.82
N ARG A 262 -13.57 11.07 1.77
CA ARG A 262 -12.67 10.14 2.48
C ARG A 262 -11.22 10.29 2.02
N ALA A 263 -10.98 10.35 0.71
CA ALA A 263 -9.63 10.53 0.16
C ALA A 263 -9.01 11.90 0.55
N LEU A 264 -9.81 12.97 0.57
CA LEU A 264 -9.37 14.30 0.99
C LEU A 264 -9.07 14.37 2.49
N GLY A 265 -9.84 13.66 3.32
CA GLY A 265 -9.55 13.50 4.75
C GLY A 265 -8.18 12.86 4.97
N MET A 266 -7.93 11.71 4.33
CA MET A 266 -6.62 11.02 4.40
C MET A 266 -5.47 11.87 3.87
N PHE A 267 -5.68 12.65 2.81
CA PHE A 267 -4.72 13.63 2.32
C PHE A 267 -4.38 14.66 3.39
N THR A 268 -5.40 15.24 4.03
CA THR A 268 -5.24 16.28 5.05
C THR A 268 -4.47 15.75 6.25
N ASP A 269 -4.79 14.55 6.72
CA ASP A 269 -4.13 13.94 7.88
C ASP A 269 -2.64 13.67 7.62
N VAL A 270 -2.31 13.06 6.48
CA VAL A 270 -0.92 12.76 6.11
C VAL A 270 -0.14 14.04 5.84
N TYR A 271 -0.74 15.02 5.16
CA TYR A 271 -0.04 16.27 4.90
C TYR A 271 0.20 17.04 6.21
N ARG A 272 -0.80 17.08 7.10
CA ARG A 272 -0.65 17.67 8.43
C ARG A 272 0.51 17.04 9.20
N LEU A 273 0.62 15.71 9.22
CA LEU A 273 1.72 15.01 9.89
C LEU A 273 3.10 15.43 9.33
N ARG A 274 3.21 15.54 8.00
CA ARG A 274 4.43 15.99 7.33
C ARG A 274 4.78 17.45 7.67
N LEU A 275 3.80 18.35 7.62
CA LEU A 275 3.97 19.75 7.99
C LEU A 275 4.32 19.89 9.47
N ARG A 276 3.77 19.04 10.35
CA ARG A 276 4.12 18.99 11.78
C ARG A 276 5.57 18.58 12.04
N SER A 277 6.31 18.06 11.06
CA SER A 277 7.75 17.83 11.17
C SER A 277 8.61 18.94 10.57
N THR A 278 7.98 19.96 9.97
CA THR A 278 8.65 21.10 9.31
C THR A 278 8.79 22.28 10.28
N ASN A 279 9.94 22.96 10.34
CA ASN A 279 10.13 24.10 11.25
C ASN A 279 9.26 25.33 10.88
N ASP A 280 9.02 26.21 11.85
CA ASP A 280 8.08 27.33 11.69
C ASP A 280 8.51 28.36 10.62
N ILE A 281 9.82 28.59 10.45
CA ILE A 281 10.35 29.47 9.40
C ILE A 281 9.95 28.92 8.03
N MET A 282 10.09 27.62 7.84
CA MET A 282 9.75 26.96 6.59
C MET A 282 8.23 26.91 6.35
N LEU A 283 7.42 26.78 7.40
CA LEU A 283 5.96 26.90 7.29
C LEU A 283 5.53 28.31 6.86
N GLN A 284 6.20 29.36 7.35
CA GLN A 284 5.95 30.73 6.87
C GLN A 284 6.33 30.88 5.40
N GLN A 285 7.49 30.34 5.00
CA GLN A 285 7.93 30.35 3.61
C GLN A 285 7.02 29.52 2.69
N TRP A 286 6.31 28.53 3.21
CA TRP A 286 5.30 27.78 2.46
C TRP A 286 4.20 28.70 1.90
N LEU A 287 3.77 29.67 2.69
CA LEU A 287 2.75 30.66 2.33
C LEU A 287 3.34 31.86 1.57
N GLN A 288 4.60 32.20 1.87
CA GLN A 288 5.29 33.36 1.28
C GLN A 288 6.75 32.99 0.95
N PRO A 289 7.01 32.32 -0.19
CA PRO A 289 8.35 31.87 -0.55
C PRO A 289 9.28 33.06 -0.81
N THR A 290 10.47 33.05 -0.18
CA THR A 290 11.45 34.14 -0.26
C THR A 290 12.35 34.09 -1.49
N ASP A 291 12.56 32.90 -2.06
CA ASP A 291 13.42 32.69 -3.23
C ASP A 291 12.93 31.52 -4.11
N ASN A 292 13.59 31.34 -5.25
CA ASN A 292 13.24 30.32 -6.23
C ASN A 292 13.52 28.88 -5.75
N ALA A 293 14.56 28.67 -4.94
CA ALA A 293 14.91 27.34 -4.46
C ALA A 293 13.86 26.83 -3.45
N VAL A 294 13.44 27.71 -2.52
CA VAL A 294 12.33 27.44 -1.59
C VAL A 294 11.05 27.17 -2.37
N ARG A 295 10.72 28.01 -3.36
CA ARG A 295 9.52 27.81 -4.20
C ARG A 295 9.53 26.44 -4.89
N GLN A 296 10.64 26.05 -5.51
CA GLN A 296 10.77 24.75 -6.16
C GLN A 296 10.59 23.58 -5.18
N MET A 297 11.14 23.70 -3.98
CA MET A 297 11.00 22.67 -2.94
C MET A 297 9.54 22.52 -2.46
N ILE A 298 8.86 23.64 -2.22
CA ILE A 298 7.43 23.67 -1.88
C ILE A 298 6.59 23.03 -3.00
N THR A 299 6.80 23.46 -4.25
CA THR A 299 6.09 22.89 -5.42
C THR A 299 6.32 21.38 -5.51
N ALA A 300 7.54 20.90 -5.34
CA ALA A 300 7.82 19.46 -5.35
C ALA A 300 7.11 18.70 -4.22
N SER A 301 6.96 19.31 -3.04
CA SER A 301 6.21 18.75 -1.93
C SER A 301 4.70 18.74 -2.18
N ASP A 302 4.13 19.84 -2.67
CA ASP A 302 2.71 19.94 -3.02
C ASP A 302 2.34 18.96 -4.15
N GLU A 303 3.18 18.85 -5.19
CA GLU A 303 3.00 17.86 -6.27
C GLU A 303 3.06 16.43 -5.74
N TYR A 304 3.96 16.15 -4.78
CA TYR A 304 3.99 14.85 -4.12
C TYR A 304 2.67 14.57 -3.39
N MET A 305 2.15 15.55 -2.65
CA MET A 305 0.91 15.39 -1.91
C MET A 305 -0.32 15.29 -2.83
N LEU A 306 -0.32 15.98 -3.97
CA LEU A 306 -1.34 15.81 -5.00
C LEU A 306 -1.33 14.37 -5.58
N ARG A 307 -0.14 13.82 -5.84
CA ARG A 307 -0.02 12.41 -6.25
C ARG A 307 -0.48 11.45 -5.16
N TYR A 308 -0.19 11.75 -3.90
CA TYR A 308 -0.72 11.00 -2.76
C TYR A 308 -2.25 10.98 -2.80
N TYR A 309 -2.91 12.14 -2.93
CA TYR A 309 -4.37 12.23 -3.07
C TYR A 309 -4.89 11.36 -4.22
N MET A 310 -4.31 11.48 -5.42
CA MET A 310 -4.77 10.72 -6.59
C MET A 310 -4.64 9.21 -6.40
N ASN A 311 -3.57 8.75 -5.77
CA ASN A 311 -3.37 7.32 -5.46
C ASN A 311 -4.32 6.85 -4.36
N THR A 312 -4.46 7.62 -3.29
CA THR A 312 -5.39 7.34 -2.19
C THR A 312 -6.83 7.31 -2.69
N ASN A 313 -7.23 8.22 -3.58
CA ASN A 313 -8.56 8.21 -4.19
C ASN A 313 -8.82 6.93 -5.00
N LYS A 314 -7.80 6.37 -5.68
CA LYS A 314 -7.91 5.05 -6.34
C LYS A 314 -7.99 3.91 -5.32
N SER A 315 -7.16 3.94 -4.28
CA SER A 315 -7.19 2.93 -3.21
C SER A 315 -8.54 2.92 -2.47
N VAL A 316 -9.12 4.09 -2.17
CA VAL A 316 -10.46 4.17 -1.58
C VAL A 316 -11.51 3.56 -2.51
N ALA A 317 -11.43 3.78 -3.83
CA ALA A 317 -12.34 3.16 -4.78
C ALA A 317 -12.27 1.63 -4.74
N LEU A 318 -11.05 1.09 -4.68
CA LEU A 318 -10.81 -0.35 -4.61
C LEU A 318 -11.28 -0.93 -3.27
N ASP A 319 -11.06 -0.22 -2.17
CA ASP A 319 -11.55 -0.59 -0.83
C ASP A 319 -13.09 -0.69 -0.81
N ILE A 320 -13.77 0.29 -1.39
CA ILE A 320 -15.24 0.29 -1.52
C ILE A 320 -15.72 -0.89 -2.38
N LEU A 321 -15.03 -1.19 -3.48
CA LEU A 321 -15.35 -2.36 -4.31
C LEU A 321 -15.14 -3.68 -3.54
N ASN A 322 -14.05 -3.79 -2.79
CA ASN A 322 -13.74 -4.97 -1.99
C ASN A 322 -14.79 -5.19 -0.90
N HIS A 323 -15.18 -4.13 -0.16
CA HIS A 323 -16.26 -4.22 0.82
C HIS A 323 -17.59 -4.64 0.18
N HIS A 324 -17.91 -4.13 -1.02
CA HIS A 324 -19.11 -4.57 -1.73
C HIS A 324 -19.04 -6.05 -2.07
N ILE A 325 -17.97 -6.51 -2.73
CA ILE A 325 -17.80 -7.92 -3.11
C ILE A 325 -17.84 -8.83 -1.88
N GLU A 326 -17.20 -8.43 -0.78
CA GLU A 326 -17.22 -9.16 0.49
C GLU A 326 -18.65 -9.31 1.04
N ARG A 327 -19.43 -8.21 1.10
CA ARG A 327 -20.85 -8.26 1.52
C ARG A 327 -21.69 -9.15 0.61
N MET A 328 -21.42 -9.14 -0.69
CA MET A 328 -22.13 -9.98 -1.65
C MET A 328 -21.76 -11.46 -1.51
N ALA A 329 -20.48 -11.77 -1.29
CA ALA A 329 -20.01 -13.13 -1.04
C ALA A 329 -20.58 -13.69 0.28
N GLN A 330 -20.60 -12.88 1.34
CA GLN A 330 -21.23 -13.25 2.62
C GLN A 330 -22.74 -13.50 2.47
N LEU A 331 -23.43 -12.69 1.66
CA LEU A 331 -24.84 -12.89 1.35
C LEU A 331 -25.06 -14.20 0.58
N ASP A 332 -24.29 -14.44 -0.48
CA ASP A 332 -24.37 -15.65 -1.30
C ASP A 332 -24.04 -16.90 -0.48
N GLN A 333 -23.06 -16.82 0.42
CA GLN A 333 -22.72 -17.90 1.36
C GLN A 333 -23.88 -18.18 2.33
N ARG A 334 -24.47 -17.14 2.94
CA ARG A 334 -25.55 -17.30 3.92
C ARG A 334 -26.79 -17.97 3.33
N PHE A 335 -27.08 -17.68 2.05
CA PHE A 335 -28.23 -18.24 1.35
C PHE A 335 -27.86 -19.44 0.46
N ASP A 336 -26.65 -20.00 0.59
CA ASP A 336 -26.19 -21.16 -0.19
C ASP A 336 -26.43 -21.00 -1.71
N VAL A 337 -26.09 -19.82 -2.23
CA VAL A 337 -26.25 -19.49 -3.66
C VAL A 337 -25.22 -20.26 -4.47
N CYS A 338 -23.99 -20.36 -3.98
CA CYS A 338 -22.88 -21.03 -4.66
C CYS A 338 -23.09 -22.53 -4.89
N ALA A 339 -23.94 -23.20 -4.11
CA ALA A 339 -24.30 -24.60 -4.35
C ALA A 339 -25.27 -24.78 -5.52
N ARG A 340 -25.91 -23.69 -5.99
CA ARG A 340 -27.04 -23.73 -6.93
C ARG A 340 -26.83 -22.85 -8.15
N PHE A 341 -25.82 -21.98 -8.12
CA PHE A 341 -25.56 -20.99 -9.16
C PHE A 341 -24.06 -20.72 -9.28
N ASP A 342 -23.49 -21.03 -10.44
CA ASP A 342 -22.04 -21.00 -10.68
C ASP A 342 -21.44 -19.59 -10.67
N ASP A 343 -22.22 -18.56 -11.03
CA ASP A 343 -21.79 -17.15 -10.98
C ASP A 343 -22.12 -16.49 -9.63
N CYS A 344 -22.05 -17.25 -8.54
CA CYS A 344 -22.15 -16.71 -7.19
C CYS A 344 -20.96 -15.79 -6.85
N TRP A 345 -21.14 -14.93 -5.87
CA TRP A 345 -20.10 -14.03 -5.40
C TRP A 345 -19.08 -14.76 -4.53
N HIS A 346 -17.79 -14.51 -4.81
CA HIS A 346 -16.66 -15.01 -4.03
C HIS A 346 -15.77 -13.84 -3.62
N TYR A 347 -15.17 -13.94 -2.43
CA TYR A 347 -14.21 -12.96 -1.93
C TYR A 347 -13.05 -13.61 -1.21
#